data_AF-A0A0L8I4F7-F1
#
_entry.id   AF-A0A0L8I4F7-F1
#
_cell.length_a   1.000
_cell.length_b   1.000
_cell.length_c   1.000
_cell.angle_alpha   90.00
_cell.angle_beta   90.00
_cell.angle_gamma   90.00
#
_symmetry.space_group_name_H-M   'P 1'
#
loop_
_entity.id
_entity.type
_entity.pdbx_description
1 polymer ?
#
loop_
_entity_poly.entity_id
_entity_poly.type
_entity_poly.pdbx_seq_one_letter_code
_entity_poly.pdbx_strand_id
1 'polypeptide(L)'
;TVEGEPLEQRRISRCSSFSNPDGTPTSRSTPSTTPATAPPSPSPTARQPSSSSQQESSTTDHPDGKLSTTDADSSAKTGINTESGQEMGERRHYLFDIFKSYPRLMFSRAPWYIQLYSMFVLLFDLIWRTGYKNFVRLYVRHVLNPQGILGQYKDMIEIGSTQICAALKLLSSPDNVPALLNCTFGKDRTGVLCALILACLGKDKAYISKNYAQSAALLENVKEVLQDEMTKKYELNETFITAKEQTMMDLLDHIEEKYGSVTEYMEHIGFSREEQKMLCENICR
;
A
#
# COMPACT_ATOMS: atom_id res chain seq x y z
N THR A 1 -46.38 -20.99 0.58
CA THR A 1 -46.57 -20.05 1.71
C THR A 1 -45.80 -20.62 2.89
N VAL A 2 -44.65 -20.12 3.32
CA VAL A 2 -44.00 -18.81 3.15
C VAL A 2 -42.49 -19.08 3.04
N GLU A 3 -41.86 -18.37 2.11
CA GLU A 3 -40.44 -18.43 1.75
C GLU A 3 -39.54 -17.85 2.86
N GLY A 4 -38.33 -18.38 2.93
CA GLY A 4 -37.27 -17.92 3.82
C GLY A 4 -36.52 -16.71 3.26
N GLU A 5 -36.27 -15.74 4.13
CA GLU A 5 -35.41 -14.58 3.89
C GLU A 5 -33.94 -14.91 4.24
N PRO A 6 -32.94 -14.55 3.39
CA PRO A 6 -31.53 -14.82 3.66
C PRO A 6 -30.86 -13.80 4.61
N LEU A 7 -29.86 -14.26 5.34
CA LEU A 7 -29.10 -13.60 6.42
C LEU A 7 -28.17 -12.43 6.00
N GLU A 8 -28.46 -11.70 4.92
CA GLU A 8 -27.51 -10.73 4.32
C GLU A 8 -27.84 -9.24 4.56
N GLN A 9 -28.69 -8.92 5.55
CA GLN A 9 -29.05 -7.51 5.84
C GLN A 9 -28.68 -7.00 7.24
N ARG A 10 -27.95 -7.77 8.06
CA ARG A 10 -27.57 -7.33 9.43
C ARG A 10 -26.27 -6.51 9.55
N ARG A 11 -25.63 -6.10 8.46
CA ARG A 11 -24.36 -5.35 8.52
C ARG A 11 -24.39 -3.88 8.09
N ILE A 12 -25.55 -3.34 7.74
CA ILE A 12 -25.69 -1.92 7.37
C ILE A 12 -26.71 -1.27 8.31
N SER A 13 -26.31 -1.07 9.57
CA SER A 13 -27.08 -0.29 10.55
C SER A 13 -26.21 0.04 11.75
N ARG A 14 -25.19 0.89 11.54
CA ARG A 14 -24.58 1.69 12.61
C ARG A 14 -23.74 2.82 11.99
N CYS A 15 -24.41 3.69 11.26
CA CYS A 15 -23.93 5.05 11.02
C CYS A 15 -24.92 5.97 11.72
N SER A 16 -24.69 6.21 13.01
CA SER A 16 -25.45 7.16 13.82
C SER A 16 -24.54 8.33 14.16
N SER A 17 -24.80 9.46 13.50
CA SER A 17 -24.90 10.79 14.09
C SER A 17 -24.03 11.07 15.32
N PHE A 18 -22.96 11.85 15.15
CA PHE A 18 -22.35 12.61 16.24
C PHE A 18 -22.58 14.10 15.99
N SER A 19 -23.56 14.64 16.71
CA SER A 19 -23.73 16.07 16.96
C SER A 19 -23.09 16.37 18.31
N ASN A 20 -22.12 17.28 18.36
CA ASN A 20 -21.58 17.82 19.61
C ASN A 20 -22.52 18.91 20.14
N PRO A 21 -22.93 18.88 21.41
CA PRO A 21 -23.30 20.08 22.14
C PRO A 21 -22.10 20.58 22.98
N ASP A 22 -22.12 21.89 23.19
CA ASP A 22 -21.41 22.64 24.23
C ASP A 22 -19.97 23.10 23.94
N GLY A 23 -19.91 24.35 23.50
CA GLY A 23 -18.75 25.21 23.66
C GLY A 23 -18.65 25.75 25.09
N THR A 24 -17.43 25.79 25.61
CA THR A 24 -16.86 26.98 26.27
C THR A 24 -15.35 26.73 26.53
N PRO A 25 -14.53 27.80 26.58
CA PRO A 25 -13.08 27.69 26.46
C PRO A 25 -12.41 27.67 27.84
N THR A 26 -11.38 26.85 27.99
CA THR A 26 -10.43 26.96 29.12
C THR A 26 -9.02 27.22 28.59
N SER A 27 -8.65 28.50 28.64
CA SER A 27 -7.27 28.98 28.68
C SER A 27 -6.54 28.40 29.89
N ARG A 28 -5.23 28.11 29.78
CA ARG A 28 -4.18 28.61 30.70
C ARG A 28 -2.79 28.02 30.40
N SER A 29 -1.91 28.96 30.02
CA SER A 29 -0.47 29.12 30.29
C SER A 29 0.54 27.98 30.05
N THR A 30 1.51 28.31 29.19
CA THR A 30 2.90 27.85 29.19
C THR A 30 3.63 28.15 30.50
N PRO A 31 4.78 27.50 30.74
CA PRO A 31 5.98 28.32 30.89
C PRO A 31 7.18 27.83 30.07
N SER A 32 7.93 28.83 29.62
CA SER A 32 9.22 28.81 28.95
C SER A 32 10.37 28.45 29.88
N THR A 33 11.29 27.59 29.44
CA THR A 33 12.70 27.67 29.85
C THR A 33 13.66 27.08 28.81
N THR A 34 14.40 27.96 28.14
CA THR A 34 15.75 27.76 27.59
C THR A 34 16.52 29.04 28.00
N PRO A 35 17.84 29.02 28.27
CA PRO A 35 18.84 28.76 27.22
C PRO A 35 20.21 28.21 27.68
N ALA A 36 21.00 27.66 26.75
CA ALA A 36 22.48 27.80 26.67
C ALA A 36 23.04 26.92 25.53
N THR A 37 23.51 27.45 24.40
CA THR A 37 24.88 27.93 24.09
C THR A 37 25.68 26.92 23.23
N ALA A 38 25.79 27.20 21.93
CA ALA A 38 26.94 26.80 21.07
C ALA A 38 28.03 27.91 21.15
N PRO A 39 29.26 27.86 20.57
CA PRO A 39 29.85 27.05 19.48
C PRO A 39 31.36 26.68 19.80
N PRO A 40 32.37 26.51 18.89
CA PRO A 40 32.42 26.57 17.41
C PRO A 40 33.24 25.48 16.66
N SER A 41 33.05 25.49 15.34
CA SER A 41 33.90 24.92 14.28
C SER A 41 35.30 25.55 14.21
N PRO A 42 36.25 24.88 13.52
CA PRO A 42 36.93 25.58 12.42
C PRO A 42 37.23 24.71 11.19
N SER A 43 36.98 25.27 10.01
CA SER A 43 37.75 25.08 8.76
C SER A 43 38.75 26.25 8.66
N PRO A 44 39.92 26.16 8.00
CA PRO A 44 40.04 26.11 6.52
C PRO A 44 41.24 25.23 6.05
N THR A 45 41.42 24.85 4.77
CA THR A 45 42.12 25.67 3.75
C THR A 45 42.28 24.85 2.46
N ALA A 46 42.24 25.58 1.34
CA ALA A 46 42.33 25.16 -0.06
C ALA A 46 43.69 24.54 -0.50
N ARG A 47 43.65 23.72 -1.57
CA ARG A 47 44.54 23.84 -2.73
C ARG A 47 44.11 22.95 -3.91
N GLN A 48 43.79 23.57 -5.05
CA GLN A 48 44.14 23.06 -6.39
C GLN A 48 45.51 23.64 -6.79
N PRO A 49 46.25 23.03 -7.74
CA PRO A 49 46.10 23.30 -9.19
C PRO A 49 46.27 22.00 -10.02
N SER A 50 46.14 21.85 -11.35
CA SER A 50 46.06 22.71 -12.53
C SER A 50 45.83 21.83 -13.77
N SER A 51 45.24 22.42 -14.82
CA SER A 51 45.50 22.22 -16.27
C SER A 51 45.17 20.83 -16.89
N SER A 52 44.59 20.69 -18.08
CA SER A 52 44.76 21.46 -19.33
C SER A 52 43.78 20.99 -20.42
N SER A 53 43.31 21.92 -21.29
CA SER A 53 43.10 21.83 -22.77
C SER A 53 42.27 20.68 -23.37
N GLN A 54 41.46 20.77 -24.44
CA GLN A 54 41.07 21.72 -25.51
C GLN A 54 39.80 21.08 -26.18
N GLN A 55 38.75 21.80 -26.57
CA GLN A 55 38.41 22.24 -27.96
C GLN A 55 38.50 21.10 -29.02
N GLU A 56 37.45 20.69 -29.75
CA GLU A 56 36.70 21.37 -30.84
C GLU A 56 35.40 20.58 -31.17
N SER A 57 34.25 21.24 -31.47
CA SER A 57 33.63 21.45 -32.81
C SER A 57 33.19 20.15 -33.54
N SER A 58 32.03 19.98 -34.20
CA SER A 58 31.09 20.86 -34.89
C SER A 58 29.83 20.06 -35.32
N THR A 59 28.70 20.77 -35.49
CA THR A 59 27.56 20.63 -36.46
C THR A 59 27.48 19.39 -37.39
N THR A 60 26.33 18.82 -37.80
CA THR A 60 25.08 19.39 -38.36
C THR A 60 24.03 18.26 -38.60
N ASP A 61 22.76 18.68 -38.70
CA ASP A 61 21.69 18.22 -39.62
C ASP A 61 20.88 16.91 -39.42
N HIS A 62 19.56 17.16 -39.30
CA HIS A 62 18.41 16.36 -39.71
C HIS A 62 18.38 16.09 -41.23
N PRO A 63 17.63 15.06 -41.66
CA PRO A 63 16.39 15.39 -42.37
C PRO A 63 15.18 14.48 -42.05
N ASP A 64 14.00 15.07 -42.23
CA ASP A 64 12.65 14.49 -42.23
C ASP A 64 12.41 13.39 -43.27
N GLY A 65 11.42 12.52 -43.01
CA GLY A 65 10.93 11.54 -43.99
C GLY A 65 9.73 10.67 -43.59
N LYS A 66 8.53 11.28 -43.54
CA LYS A 66 7.18 10.76 -43.89
C LYS A 66 6.78 9.27 -43.69
N LEU A 67 5.70 9.12 -42.90
CA LEU A 67 4.36 8.59 -43.25
C LEU A 67 4.21 7.17 -43.85
N SER A 68 3.58 6.25 -43.09
CA SER A 68 2.47 5.44 -43.61
C SER A 68 1.54 4.93 -42.51
N THR A 69 0.27 5.23 -42.69
CA THR A 69 -0.93 4.69 -42.05
C THR A 69 -1.13 3.20 -42.32
N THR A 70 -1.57 2.44 -41.33
CA THR A 70 -2.55 1.35 -41.53
C THR A 70 -3.33 1.11 -40.23
N ASP A 71 -4.63 1.33 -40.31
CA ASP A 71 -5.64 0.81 -39.39
C ASP A 71 -5.65 -0.73 -39.38
N ALA A 72 -5.81 -1.33 -38.20
CA ALA A 72 -6.43 -2.64 -38.05
C ALA A 72 -6.89 -2.86 -36.60
N ASP A 73 -8.20 -2.77 -36.45
CA ASP A 73 -9.03 -3.17 -35.33
C ASP A 73 -8.82 -4.65 -34.95
N SER A 74 -8.75 -4.95 -33.65
CA SER A 74 -8.96 -6.30 -33.11
C SER A 74 -9.23 -6.23 -31.61
N SER A 75 -10.51 -6.00 -31.31
CA SER A 75 -11.19 -6.29 -30.05
C SER A 75 -10.73 -7.56 -29.32
N ALA A 76 -10.43 -7.44 -28.02
CA ALA A 76 -10.48 -8.56 -27.07
C ALA A 76 -11.27 -8.15 -25.83
N LYS A 77 -12.46 -8.74 -25.73
CA LYS A 77 -13.49 -8.54 -24.70
C LYS A 77 -12.98 -8.93 -23.31
N THR A 78 -13.10 -8.03 -22.34
CA THR A 78 -13.13 -8.39 -20.91
C THR A 78 -14.46 -7.92 -20.35
N GLY A 79 -15.29 -8.86 -19.90
CA GLY A 79 -16.66 -8.62 -19.46
C GLY A 79 -16.73 -7.79 -18.20
N ILE A 80 -17.40 -6.64 -18.29
CA ILE A 80 -17.81 -5.79 -17.17
C ILE A 80 -19.33 -5.96 -17.07
N ASN A 81 -19.81 -6.51 -15.97
CA ASN A 81 -21.25 -6.54 -15.67
C ASN A 81 -21.58 -5.31 -14.83
N THR A 82 -22.39 -4.41 -15.39
CA THR A 82 -22.91 -3.21 -14.74
C THR A 82 -24.42 -3.42 -14.52
N GLU A 83 -24.86 -3.48 -13.26
CA GLU A 83 -26.27 -3.35 -12.91
C GLU A 83 -26.56 -1.90 -12.51
N SER A 84 -27.65 -1.36 -13.05
CA SER A 84 -28.01 0.06 -13.04
C SER A 84 -28.90 0.43 -11.85
N GLY A 85 -28.62 1.58 -11.24
CA GLY A 85 -29.45 2.19 -10.20
C GLY A 85 -29.07 3.64 -9.89
N GLN A 86 -29.88 4.57 -10.42
CA GLN A 86 -30.06 6.00 -10.06
C GLN A 86 -28.83 6.94 -10.07
N GLU A 87 -28.88 7.93 -10.97
CA GLU A 87 -27.89 8.98 -11.26
C GLU A 87 -27.61 9.93 -10.07
N MET A 88 -26.76 9.48 -9.14
CA MET A 88 -25.63 10.30 -8.70
C MET A 88 -24.45 9.92 -9.62
N GLY A 89 -23.63 10.89 -10.05
CA GLY A 89 -22.48 10.63 -10.94
C GLY A 89 -21.80 9.30 -10.60
N GLU A 90 -21.79 8.39 -11.57
CA GLU A 90 -21.59 6.96 -11.37
C GLU A 90 -20.31 6.69 -10.57
N ARG A 91 -20.45 6.30 -9.30
CA ARG A 91 -19.30 6.00 -8.44
C ARG A 91 -18.66 4.70 -8.93
N ARG A 92 -17.52 4.82 -9.59
CA ARG A 92 -16.76 3.65 -10.07
C ARG A 92 -16.03 2.99 -8.91
N HIS A 93 -16.25 1.68 -8.76
CA HIS A 93 -15.60 0.88 -7.72
C HIS A 93 -14.60 -0.10 -8.37
N TYR A 94 -13.38 -0.11 -7.87
CA TYR A 94 -12.31 -0.99 -8.35
C TYR A 94 -11.82 -1.87 -7.20
N LEU A 95 -11.73 -3.18 -7.44
CA LEU A 95 -11.26 -4.15 -6.45
C LEU A 95 -9.89 -4.70 -6.87
N PHE A 96 -8.90 -4.54 -6.00
CA PHE A 96 -7.56 -5.06 -6.19
C PHE A 96 -7.25 -6.18 -5.21
N ASP A 97 -7.11 -7.39 -5.73
CA ASP A 97 -6.65 -8.53 -4.93
C ASP A 97 -5.13 -8.71 -5.04
N ILE A 98 -4.41 -8.01 -4.15
CA ILE A 98 -2.95 -8.09 -4.00
C ILE A 98 -2.51 -9.51 -3.57
N PHE A 99 -3.38 -10.24 -2.86
CA PHE A 99 -3.04 -11.53 -2.27
C PHE A 99 -3.53 -12.73 -3.10
N LYS A 100 -4.00 -12.50 -4.34
CA LYS A 100 -4.46 -13.56 -5.25
C LYS A 100 -3.43 -14.70 -5.42
N SER A 101 -2.15 -14.37 -5.48
CA SER A 101 -1.05 -15.34 -5.63
C SER A 101 -0.44 -15.78 -4.29
N TYR A 102 -0.94 -15.28 -3.16
CA TYR A 102 -0.34 -15.48 -1.84
C TYR A 102 -0.36 -16.93 -1.36
N PRO A 103 -1.43 -17.74 -1.55
CA PRO A 103 -1.42 -19.13 -1.12
C PRO A 103 -0.28 -19.95 -1.74
N ARG A 104 0.04 -19.69 -3.01
CA ARG A 104 1.15 -20.35 -3.70
C ARG A 104 2.50 -19.95 -3.10
N LEU A 105 2.68 -18.66 -2.80
CA LEU A 105 3.89 -18.14 -2.16
C LEU A 105 4.09 -18.72 -0.75
N MET A 106 3.02 -18.79 0.02
CA MET A 106 3.04 -19.38 1.36
C MET A 106 3.40 -20.86 1.31
N PHE A 107 2.84 -21.59 0.35
CA PHE A 107 3.19 -22.98 0.12
C PHE A 107 4.68 -23.14 -0.21
N SER A 108 5.22 -22.35 -1.14
CA SER A 108 6.63 -22.45 -1.55
C SER A 108 7.63 -22.05 -0.46
N ARG A 109 7.24 -21.16 0.47
CA ARG A 109 8.11 -20.75 1.59
C ARG A 109 8.10 -21.72 2.77
N ALA A 110 7.05 -22.53 2.90
CA ALA A 110 6.99 -23.50 3.98
C ALA A 110 8.09 -24.55 3.82
N PRO A 111 8.77 -24.94 4.91
CA PRO A 111 9.68 -26.08 4.89
C PRO A 111 8.99 -27.33 4.35
N TRP A 112 9.75 -28.20 3.68
CA TRP A 112 9.21 -29.42 3.04
C TRP A 112 8.38 -30.27 4.00
N TYR A 113 8.77 -30.37 5.28
CA TYR A 113 8.04 -31.14 6.29
C TYR A 113 6.70 -30.49 6.67
N ILE A 114 6.61 -29.15 6.62
CA ILE A 114 5.34 -28.43 6.80
C ILE A 114 4.44 -28.64 5.59
N GLN A 115 4.98 -28.65 4.37
CA GLN A 115 4.20 -28.94 3.17
C GLN A 115 3.61 -30.36 3.19
N LEU A 116 4.39 -31.35 3.62
CA LEU A 116 3.89 -32.71 3.79
C LEU A 116 2.84 -32.79 4.88
N TYR A 117 3.11 -32.20 6.06
CA TYR A 117 2.18 -32.18 7.17
C TYR A 117 0.87 -31.43 6.82
N SER A 118 0.96 -30.37 6.02
CA SER A 118 -0.21 -29.59 5.62
C SER A 118 -1.18 -30.36 4.73
N MET A 119 -0.72 -31.37 3.98
CA MET A 119 -1.62 -32.27 3.26
C MET A 119 -2.48 -33.11 4.20
N PHE A 120 -1.93 -33.59 5.31
CA PHE A 120 -2.69 -34.31 6.33
C PHE A 120 -3.68 -33.38 7.05
N VAL A 121 -3.26 -32.16 7.39
CA VAL A 121 -4.13 -31.16 8.02
C VAL A 121 -5.25 -30.70 7.07
N LEU A 122 -4.94 -30.54 5.78
CA LEU A 122 -5.93 -30.20 4.75
C LEU A 122 -6.97 -31.31 4.61
N LEU A 123 -6.53 -32.57 4.58
CA LEU A 123 -7.45 -33.72 4.54
C LEU A 123 -8.33 -33.77 5.80
N PHE A 124 -7.75 -33.52 6.98
CA PHE A 124 -8.51 -33.42 8.22
C PHE A 124 -9.58 -32.32 8.14
N ASP A 125 -9.21 -31.13 7.68
CA ASP A 125 -10.14 -29.99 7.53
C ASP A 125 -11.27 -30.27 6.53
N LEU A 126 -10.98 -31.02 5.46
CA LEU A 126 -11.97 -31.46 4.48
C LEU A 126 -12.92 -32.51 5.07
N ILE A 127 -12.40 -33.51 5.78
CA ILE A 127 -13.21 -34.59 6.39
C ILE A 127 -14.13 -34.01 7.47
N TRP A 128 -13.61 -33.12 8.32
CA TRP A 128 -14.38 -32.50 9.41
C TRP A 128 -15.11 -31.21 9.02
N ARG A 129 -15.04 -30.80 7.74
CA ARG A 129 -15.67 -29.58 7.20
C ARG A 129 -15.39 -28.33 8.05
N THR A 130 -14.16 -28.19 8.54
CA THR A 130 -13.74 -27.08 9.42
C THR A 130 -13.50 -25.77 8.65
N GLY A 131 -13.63 -25.77 7.32
CA GLY A 131 -13.42 -24.59 6.48
C GLY A 131 -11.96 -24.17 6.35
N TYR A 132 -11.03 -25.15 6.30
CA TYR A 132 -9.57 -24.92 6.15
C TYR A 132 -8.91 -24.18 7.31
N LYS A 133 -9.59 -24.09 8.47
CA LYS A 133 -9.13 -23.32 9.62
C LYS A 133 -7.78 -23.80 10.15
N ASN A 134 -7.58 -25.12 10.29
CA ASN A 134 -6.34 -25.67 10.84
C ASN A 134 -5.21 -25.58 9.81
N PHE A 135 -5.51 -25.78 8.53
CA PHE A 135 -4.57 -25.59 7.44
C PHE A 135 -4.05 -24.15 7.41
N VAL A 136 -4.94 -23.16 7.46
CA VAL A 136 -4.55 -21.74 7.49
C VAL A 136 -3.72 -21.43 8.74
N ARG A 137 -4.14 -21.89 9.92
CA ARG A 137 -3.40 -21.69 11.18
C ARG A 137 -2.00 -22.30 11.15
N LEU A 138 -1.81 -23.45 10.50
CA LEU A 138 -0.50 -24.06 10.33
C LEU A 138 0.46 -23.13 9.58
N TYR A 139 0.02 -22.58 8.44
CA TYR A 139 0.83 -21.63 7.68
C TYR A 139 1.01 -20.30 8.40
N VAL A 140 -0.01 -19.82 9.12
CA VAL A 140 0.13 -18.62 9.95
C VAL A 140 1.26 -18.80 10.97
N ARG A 141 1.23 -19.91 11.70
CA ARG A 141 2.19 -20.20 12.77
C ARG A 141 3.62 -20.41 12.26
N HIS A 142 3.78 -21.10 11.13
CA HIS A 142 5.10 -21.51 10.64
C HIS A 142 5.69 -20.62 9.54
N VAL A 143 4.88 -19.78 8.88
CA VAL A 143 5.34 -18.95 7.76
C VAL A 143 5.06 -17.47 8.00
N LEU A 144 3.83 -17.07 8.33
CA LEU A 144 3.48 -15.65 8.50
C LEU A 144 4.05 -15.03 9.77
N ASN A 145 3.82 -15.68 10.91
CA ASN A 145 4.25 -15.15 12.22
C ASN A 145 5.76 -14.94 12.34
N PRO A 146 6.63 -15.84 11.85
CA PRO A 146 8.07 -15.62 11.85
C PRO A 146 8.53 -14.42 11.01
N GLN A 147 7.81 -14.12 9.92
CA GLN A 147 8.11 -12.98 9.04
C GLN A 147 7.53 -11.67 9.59
N GLY A 148 6.44 -11.77 10.37
CA GLY A 148 5.72 -10.64 10.90
C GLY A 148 5.07 -9.77 9.82
N ILE A 149 4.51 -8.64 10.26
CA ILE A 149 3.82 -7.71 9.37
C ILE A 149 4.74 -7.11 8.29
N LEU A 150 6.02 -6.87 8.63
CA LEU A 150 7.00 -6.35 7.69
C LEU A 150 7.21 -7.32 6.53
N GLY A 151 7.35 -8.62 6.80
CA GLY A 151 7.47 -9.62 5.73
C GLY A 151 6.25 -9.66 4.82
N GLN A 152 5.04 -9.48 5.37
CA GLN A 152 3.84 -9.35 4.56
C GLN A 152 3.86 -8.10 3.67
N TYR A 153 4.42 -6.98 4.16
CA TYR A 153 4.55 -5.75 3.38
C TYR A 153 5.54 -5.91 2.24
N LYS A 154 6.69 -6.55 2.50
CA LYS A 154 7.64 -6.93 1.45
C LYS A 154 6.95 -7.81 0.42
N ASP A 155 6.20 -8.83 0.84
CA ASP A 155 5.46 -9.67 -0.09
C ASP A 155 4.46 -8.89 -0.95
N MET A 156 3.76 -7.90 -0.38
CA MET A 156 2.86 -7.03 -1.17
C MET A 156 3.61 -6.26 -2.26
N ILE A 157 4.80 -5.72 -1.97
CA ILE A 157 5.64 -5.03 -2.94
C ILE A 157 6.08 -5.97 -4.07
N GLU A 158 6.44 -7.20 -3.73
CA GLU A 158 7.00 -8.17 -4.67
C GLU A 158 5.94 -8.82 -5.56
N ILE A 159 4.91 -9.43 -4.96
CA ILE A 159 3.93 -10.23 -5.70
C ILE A 159 2.72 -9.42 -6.14
N GLY A 160 2.49 -8.28 -5.48
CA GLY A 160 1.37 -7.39 -5.71
C GLY A 160 1.64 -6.31 -6.74
N SER A 161 2.83 -6.32 -7.36
CA SER A 161 3.31 -5.31 -8.31
C SER A 161 2.30 -4.98 -9.40
N THR A 162 1.65 -5.98 -10.01
CA THR A 162 0.63 -5.77 -11.05
C THR A 162 -0.59 -4.99 -10.53
N GLN A 163 -1.08 -5.34 -9.34
CA GLN A 163 -2.23 -4.70 -8.72
C GLN A 163 -1.90 -3.29 -8.21
N ILE A 164 -0.70 -3.11 -7.66
CA ILE A 164 -0.20 -1.79 -7.23
C ILE A 164 -0.08 -0.88 -8.45
N CYS A 165 0.54 -1.34 -9.53
CA CYS A 165 0.68 -0.59 -10.77
C CYS A 165 -0.70 -0.19 -11.34
N ALA A 166 -1.63 -1.14 -11.42
CA ALA A 166 -2.98 -0.86 -11.91
C ALA A 166 -3.73 0.17 -11.03
N ALA A 167 -3.58 0.09 -9.69
CA ALA A 167 -4.17 1.07 -8.78
C ALA A 167 -3.56 2.47 -8.97
N LEU A 168 -2.24 2.57 -9.10
CA LEU A 168 -1.55 3.84 -9.36
C LEU A 168 -1.99 4.46 -10.70
N LYS A 169 -2.06 3.66 -11.79
CA LYS A 169 -2.53 4.13 -13.10
C LYS A 169 -3.97 4.64 -13.07
N LEU A 170 -4.86 4.01 -12.30
CA LEU A 170 -6.22 4.52 -12.13
C LEU A 170 -6.21 5.90 -11.46
N LEU A 171 -5.40 6.09 -10.41
CA LEU A 171 -5.29 7.36 -9.70
C LEU A 171 -4.60 8.45 -10.53
N SER A 172 -3.78 8.08 -11.52
CA SER A 172 -3.22 9.01 -12.50
C SER A 172 -4.23 9.54 -13.51
N SER A 173 -5.46 9.01 -13.56
CA SER A 173 -6.52 9.55 -14.42
C SER A 173 -7.30 10.65 -13.70
N PRO A 174 -7.47 11.85 -14.32
CA PRO A 174 -8.23 12.93 -13.72
C PRO A 174 -9.71 12.58 -13.48
N ASP A 175 -10.27 11.66 -14.26
CA ASP A 175 -11.66 11.23 -14.11
C ASP A 175 -11.90 10.40 -12.85
N ASN A 176 -10.83 9.83 -12.27
CA ASN A 176 -10.90 8.94 -11.12
C ASN A 176 -10.58 9.63 -9.78
N VAL A 177 -10.30 10.93 -9.80
CA VAL A 177 -10.09 11.74 -8.59
C VAL A 177 -11.25 12.75 -8.41
N PRO A 178 -11.68 13.05 -7.17
CA PRO A 178 -11.16 12.54 -5.90
C PRO A 178 -11.48 11.05 -5.66
N ALA A 179 -10.55 10.32 -5.06
CA ALA A 179 -10.64 8.88 -4.82
C ALA A 179 -10.65 8.53 -3.32
N LEU A 180 -11.39 7.49 -2.95
CA LEU A 180 -11.33 6.87 -1.63
C LEU A 180 -10.57 5.54 -1.72
N LEU A 181 -9.47 5.43 -0.99
CA LEU A 181 -8.72 4.18 -0.84
C LEU A 181 -9.08 3.51 0.48
N ASN A 182 -9.50 2.25 0.43
CA ASN A 182 -9.80 1.48 1.64
C ASN A 182 -9.32 0.03 1.54
N CYS A 183 -9.30 -0.62 2.68
CA CYS A 183 -9.19 -2.07 2.79
C CYS A 183 -10.07 -2.51 3.97
N THR A 184 -9.74 -3.59 4.68
CA THR A 184 -10.54 -4.03 5.84
C THR A 184 -10.47 -3.06 7.01
N PHE A 185 -9.26 -2.64 7.39
CA PHE A 185 -9.01 -1.73 8.52
C PHE A 185 -8.32 -0.42 8.09
N GLY A 186 -8.11 -0.22 6.79
CA GLY A 186 -7.45 0.99 6.26
C GLY A 186 -5.96 1.13 6.59
N LYS A 187 -5.34 0.15 7.27
CA LYS A 187 -3.94 0.23 7.72
C LYS A 187 -2.95 -0.36 6.74
N ASP A 188 -3.10 -1.63 6.38
CA ASP A 188 -2.02 -2.40 5.74
C ASP A 188 -1.89 -2.10 4.24
N ARG A 189 -2.78 -2.67 3.42
CA ARG A 189 -2.77 -2.49 1.95
C ARG A 189 -2.93 -1.01 1.56
N THR A 190 -3.81 -0.32 2.26
CA THR A 190 -4.01 1.13 2.08
C THR A 190 -2.76 1.90 2.49
N GLY A 191 -2.14 1.59 3.63
CA GLY A 191 -0.93 2.27 4.08
C GLY A 191 0.26 2.07 3.15
N VAL A 192 0.46 0.87 2.61
CA VAL A 192 1.51 0.60 1.61
C VAL A 192 1.26 1.41 0.34
N LEU A 193 0.03 1.41 -0.19
CA LEU A 193 -0.29 2.18 -1.40
C LEU A 193 -0.17 3.70 -1.16
N CYS A 194 -0.64 4.20 -0.01
CA CYS A 194 -0.47 5.60 0.38
C CYS A 194 1.01 5.98 0.53
N ALA A 195 1.85 5.09 1.08
CA ALA A 195 3.29 5.33 1.19
C ALA A 195 3.94 5.53 -0.19
N LEU A 196 3.57 4.70 -1.17
CA LEU A 196 4.02 4.85 -2.56
C LEU A 196 3.55 6.19 -3.16
N ILE A 197 2.27 6.54 -2.99
CA ILE A 197 1.72 7.82 -3.48
C ILE A 197 2.46 9.01 -2.85
N LEU A 198 2.67 9.01 -1.53
CA LEU A 198 3.37 10.09 -0.84
C LEU A 198 4.84 10.20 -1.26
N ALA A 199 5.51 9.08 -1.51
CA ALA A 199 6.86 9.09 -2.07
C ALA A 199 6.88 9.69 -3.49
N CYS A 200 5.88 9.38 -4.32
CA CYS A 200 5.70 9.99 -5.64
C CYS A 200 5.52 11.51 -5.55
N LEU A 201 4.80 11.98 -4.53
CA LEU A 201 4.61 13.40 -4.20
C LEU A 201 5.87 14.07 -3.58
N GLY A 202 7.01 13.37 -3.52
CA GLY A 202 8.28 13.89 -3.02
C GLY A 202 8.35 14.01 -1.50
N LYS A 203 7.51 13.28 -0.74
CA LYS A 203 7.64 13.23 0.72
C LYS A 203 8.78 12.30 1.11
N ASP A 204 9.51 12.69 2.14
CA ASP A 204 10.59 11.87 2.69
C ASP A 204 10.07 10.67 3.51
N LYS A 205 10.94 9.70 3.75
CA LYS A 205 10.62 8.49 4.51
C LYS A 205 10.06 8.78 5.90
N ALA A 206 10.57 9.81 6.58
CA ALA A 206 10.15 10.17 7.94
C ALA A 206 8.73 10.75 7.97
N TYR A 207 8.35 11.51 6.95
CA TYR A 207 6.98 12.00 6.78
C TYR A 207 6.03 10.83 6.51
N ILE A 208 6.40 9.95 5.58
CA ILE A 208 5.58 8.80 5.16
C ILE A 208 5.35 7.85 6.34
N SER A 209 6.41 7.50 7.08
CA SER A 209 6.33 6.59 8.22
C SER A 209 5.45 7.17 9.34
N LYS A 210 5.58 8.47 9.63
CA LYS A 210 4.74 9.16 10.62
C LYS A 210 3.27 9.21 10.20
N ASN A 211 3.00 9.50 8.93
CA ASN A 211 1.62 9.47 8.42
C ASN A 211 1.01 8.07 8.55
N TYR A 212 1.76 7.02 8.20
CA TYR A 212 1.32 5.65 8.39
C TYR A 212 1.00 5.34 9.87
N ALA A 213 1.86 5.78 10.80
CA ALA A 213 1.70 5.55 12.24
C ALA A 213 0.42 6.19 12.83
N GLN A 214 -0.12 7.24 12.21
CA GLN A 214 -1.40 7.84 12.62
C GLN A 214 -2.57 6.83 12.55
N SER A 215 -2.47 5.80 11.70
CA SER A 215 -3.46 4.72 11.61
C SER A 215 -3.63 3.97 12.94
N ALA A 216 -2.59 3.91 13.80
CA ALA A 216 -2.68 3.24 15.09
C ALA A 216 -3.72 3.91 16.00
N ALA A 217 -3.73 5.24 16.07
CA ALA A 217 -4.68 5.99 16.89
C ALA A 217 -6.12 5.83 16.38
N LEU A 218 -6.31 5.79 15.06
CA LEU A 218 -7.63 5.61 14.44
C LEU A 218 -8.21 4.21 14.68
N LEU A 219 -7.35 3.23 14.94
CA LEU A 219 -7.75 1.85 15.21
C LEU A 219 -7.97 1.53 16.68
N GLU A 220 -7.68 2.45 17.61
CA GLU A 220 -7.81 2.18 19.05
C GLU A 220 -9.26 1.84 19.43
N ASN A 221 -10.24 2.51 18.81
CA ASN A 221 -11.68 2.26 19.04
C ASN A 221 -12.17 0.89 18.53
N VAL A 222 -11.41 0.25 17.63
CA VAL A 222 -11.74 -1.07 17.06
C VAL A 222 -10.70 -2.12 17.40
N LYS A 223 -9.82 -1.82 18.37
CA LYS A 223 -8.67 -2.66 18.73
C LYS A 223 -9.07 -4.04 19.23
N GLU A 224 -10.14 -4.14 20.01
CA GLU A 224 -10.67 -5.43 20.47
C GLU A 224 -11.15 -6.28 19.29
N VAL A 225 -11.88 -5.67 18.34
CA VAL A 225 -12.33 -6.35 17.12
C VAL A 225 -11.14 -6.80 16.27
N LEU A 226 -10.11 -5.95 16.16
CA LEU A 226 -8.88 -6.26 15.44
C LEU A 226 -8.10 -7.39 16.13
N GLN A 227 -8.00 -7.39 17.46
CA GLN A 227 -7.38 -8.46 18.24
C GLN A 227 -8.12 -9.79 18.09
N ASP A 228 -9.45 -9.77 18.09
CA ASP A 228 -10.28 -10.96 17.93
C ASP A 228 -10.14 -11.55 16.51
N GLU A 229 -10.19 -10.70 15.48
CA GLU A 229 -9.97 -11.12 14.09
C GLU A 229 -8.54 -11.61 13.87
N MET A 230 -7.51 -10.87 14.28
CA MET A 230 -6.13 -11.22 13.94
C MET A 230 -5.57 -12.34 14.83
N THR A 231 -5.70 -12.21 16.15
CA THR A 231 -5.05 -13.12 17.10
C THR A 231 -5.93 -14.31 17.45
N LYS A 232 -7.21 -14.11 17.80
CA LYS A 232 -8.05 -15.25 18.24
C LYS A 232 -8.46 -16.15 17.07
N LYS A 233 -8.83 -15.56 15.93
CA LYS A 233 -9.30 -16.30 14.76
C LYS A 233 -8.14 -16.87 13.95
N TYR A 234 -7.17 -16.03 13.56
CA TYR A 234 -6.05 -16.44 12.69
C TYR A 234 -4.75 -16.78 13.40
N GLU A 235 -4.62 -16.56 14.71
CA GLU A 235 -3.38 -16.80 15.47
C GLU A 235 -2.19 -15.93 15.02
N LEU A 236 -2.47 -14.74 14.47
CA LEU A 236 -1.45 -13.76 14.12
C LEU A 236 -0.85 -13.11 15.37
N ASN A 237 0.47 -12.88 15.32
CA ASN A 237 1.21 -12.19 16.37
C ASN A 237 0.83 -10.69 16.47
N GLU A 238 1.18 -10.07 17.60
CA GLU A 238 0.85 -8.66 17.89
C GLU A 238 1.38 -7.66 16.85
N THR A 239 2.43 -8.02 16.11
CA THR A 239 2.98 -7.19 15.03
C THR A 239 1.95 -6.86 13.95
N PHE A 240 0.96 -7.72 13.73
CA PHE A 240 -0.12 -7.51 12.76
C PHE A 240 -1.20 -6.54 13.25
N ILE A 241 -1.19 -6.16 14.53
CA ILE A 241 -2.22 -5.32 15.14
C ILE A 241 -1.83 -3.85 15.06
N THR A 242 -0.57 -3.54 15.37
CA THR A 242 -0.09 -2.15 15.46
C THR A 242 0.34 -1.55 14.13
N ALA A 243 0.18 -0.23 13.95
CA ALA A 243 0.78 0.54 12.86
C ALA A 243 2.05 1.25 13.36
N LYS A 244 3.19 0.53 13.40
CA LYS A 244 4.45 1.11 13.91
C LYS A 244 5.16 1.90 12.83
N GLU A 245 5.62 3.11 13.16
CA GLU A 245 6.42 3.96 12.29
C GLU A 245 7.62 3.20 11.69
N GLN A 246 8.34 2.46 12.55
CA GLN A 246 9.51 1.67 12.15
C GLN A 246 9.19 0.63 11.06
N THR A 247 8.01 -0.01 11.12
CA THR A 247 7.62 -0.99 10.09
C THR A 247 7.53 -0.37 8.70
N MET A 248 7.05 0.88 8.60
CA MET A 248 7.01 1.58 7.32
C MET A 248 8.41 2.07 6.91
N MET A 249 9.24 2.52 7.84
CA MET A 249 10.64 2.84 7.55
C MET A 249 11.39 1.63 6.98
N ASP A 250 11.30 0.48 7.63
CA ASP A 250 11.95 -0.77 7.20
C ASP A 250 11.44 -1.25 5.83
N LEU A 251 10.17 -0.97 5.49
CA LEU A 251 9.63 -1.26 4.17
C LEU A 251 10.25 -0.36 3.10
N LEU A 252 10.32 0.94 3.36
CA LEU A 252 10.90 1.90 2.41
C LEU A 252 12.39 1.64 2.22
N ASP A 253 13.12 1.31 3.30
CA ASP A 253 14.52 0.89 3.24
C ASP A 253 14.70 -0.37 2.38
N HIS A 254 13.79 -1.34 2.51
CA HIS A 254 13.83 -2.54 1.68
C HIS A 254 13.60 -2.24 0.18
N ILE A 255 12.70 -1.31 -0.13
CA ILE A 255 12.46 -0.87 -1.51
C ILE A 255 13.71 -0.18 -2.06
N GLU A 256 14.32 0.72 -1.30
CA GLU A 256 15.55 1.41 -1.69
C GLU A 256 16.73 0.45 -1.86
N GLU A 257 16.91 -0.51 -0.95
CA GLU A 257 17.99 -1.51 -1.03
C GLU A 257 17.85 -2.38 -2.30
N LYS A 258 16.63 -2.76 -2.66
CA LYS A 258 16.39 -3.70 -3.76
C LYS A 258 16.27 -3.02 -5.13
N TYR A 259 15.61 -1.86 -5.18
CA TYR A 259 15.26 -1.18 -6.43
C TYR A 259 16.00 0.14 -6.62
N GLY A 260 16.75 0.61 -5.62
CA GLY A 260 17.45 1.90 -5.63
C GLY A 260 16.62 3.06 -5.09
N SER A 261 15.32 3.13 -5.44
CA SER A 261 14.37 4.07 -4.84
C SER A 261 12.92 3.60 -5.02
N VAL A 262 11.98 4.24 -4.31
CA VAL A 262 10.53 4.02 -4.55
C VAL A 262 10.14 4.36 -5.99
N THR A 263 10.78 5.37 -6.58
CA THR A 263 10.51 5.80 -7.94
C THR A 263 10.99 4.79 -8.98
N GLU A 264 12.16 4.19 -8.76
CA GLU A 264 12.68 3.08 -9.58
C GLU A 264 11.82 1.81 -9.40
N TYR A 265 11.32 1.54 -8.19
CA TYR A 265 10.36 0.45 -7.96
C TYR A 265 9.09 0.64 -8.78
N MET A 266 8.54 1.85 -8.82
CA MET A 266 7.35 2.16 -9.62
C MET A 266 7.59 1.90 -11.11
N GLU A 267 8.73 2.31 -11.66
CA GLU A 267 9.09 2.00 -13.05
C GLU A 267 9.24 0.50 -13.27
N HIS A 268 9.88 -0.20 -12.33
CA HIS A 268 10.07 -1.65 -12.38
C HIS A 268 8.73 -2.40 -12.48
N ILE A 269 7.69 -1.93 -11.80
CA ILE A 269 6.33 -2.53 -11.87
C ILE A 269 5.50 -2.03 -13.07
N GLY A 270 6.08 -1.21 -13.94
CA GLY A 270 5.45 -0.71 -15.17
C GLY A 270 4.67 0.60 -15.02
N PHE A 271 4.93 1.39 -13.97
CA PHE A 271 4.36 2.72 -13.75
C PHE A 271 5.39 3.81 -14.10
N SER A 272 5.27 4.38 -15.31
CA SER A 272 6.32 5.23 -15.89
C SER A 272 6.45 6.59 -15.19
N ARG A 273 7.55 7.31 -15.42
CA ARG A 273 7.78 8.66 -14.88
C ARG A 273 6.70 9.65 -15.32
N GLU A 274 6.19 9.51 -16.53
CA GLU A 274 5.07 10.31 -17.04
C GLU A 274 3.79 10.02 -16.23
N GLU A 275 3.48 8.74 -16.00
CA GLU A 275 2.29 8.35 -15.21
C GLU A 275 2.40 8.79 -13.75
N GLN A 276 3.60 8.76 -13.18
CA GLN A 276 3.93 9.29 -11.86
C GLN A 276 3.74 10.81 -11.80
N LYS A 277 4.18 11.54 -12.82
CA LYS A 277 3.94 12.99 -12.92
C LYS A 277 2.44 13.30 -13.00
N MET A 278 1.70 12.56 -13.80
CA MET A 278 0.23 12.70 -13.91
C MET A 278 -0.47 12.42 -12.58
N LEU A 279 0.00 11.42 -11.82
CA LEU A 279 -0.50 11.16 -10.46
C LEU A 279 -0.31 12.38 -9.55
N CYS A 280 0.89 12.94 -9.53
CA CYS A 280 1.20 14.11 -8.72
C CYS A 280 0.35 15.33 -9.12
N GLU A 281 0.24 15.59 -10.43
CA GLU A 281 -0.56 16.69 -10.95
C GLU A 281 -2.05 16.55 -10.61
N ASN A 282 -2.59 15.34 -10.59
CA ASN A 282 -4.01 15.11 -10.32
C ASN A 282 -4.35 15.09 -8.82
N ILE A 283 -3.43 14.62 -7.97
CA ILE A 283 -3.66 14.57 -6.51
C ILE A 283 -3.44 15.94 -5.85
N CYS A 284 -2.56 16.79 -6.40
CA CYS A 284 -2.26 18.12 -5.85
C CYS A 284 -3.20 19.24 -6.33
N ARG A 285 -4.17 18.96 -7.20
CA ARG A 285 -5.22 19.90 -7.61
C ARG A 285 -6.26 20.08 -6.51
#